data_AF-A0A510V6G6-F1
#
_entry.id   AF-A0A510V6G6-F1
#
_cell.length_a   1.000
_cell.length_b   1.000
_cell.length_c   1.000
_cell.angle_alpha   90.00
_cell.angle_beta   90.00
_cell.angle_gamma   90.00
#
_symmetry.space_group_name_H-M   'P 1'
#
loop_
_entity.id
_entity.type
_entity.pdbx_description
1 polymer ?
#
loop_
_entity_poly.entity_id
_entity_poly.type
_entity_poly.pdbx_seq_one_letter_code
_entity_poly.pdbx_strand_id
1 'polypeptide(L)'
;MAAITRGLIAGAAGTVVLTAVTYLDMAVRGRPASSVPADTVTRLLGARLPGSGATLDNRREGVAALAGIGVGLGAGVAAALVRAAGFRPGPVAIGAATMAATDVPMARLGVTDPRDWTAADWAADVLPHLAFGAAVHGTLTRLDDDPPRDRPRAGLVLRSVLLGWAAGARSSLGPAGPTITGDHRPAVRAGAALAVAGEVVADKLPVAPSRLEHGGAFVRAGSGVIGATLLSARAGARPFVPAVAGAAGALAGAYGGVAWRTWAAGRVPDWQAALAEDAVALTAAAVACLPRFGAPGVRQVQ
;
A
#
# COMPACT_ATOMS: atom_id res chain seq x y z
N MET A 1 -12.64 -19.59 -6.91
CA MET A 1 -12.03 -18.89 -5.76
C MET A 1 -10.72 -18.19 -6.10
N ALA A 2 -9.70 -18.87 -6.64
CA ALA A 2 -8.40 -18.25 -6.92
C ALA A 2 -8.46 -17.00 -7.85
N ALA A 3 -9.23 -17.06 -8.94
CA ALA A 3 -9.42 -15.93 -9.85
C ALA A 3 -10.09 -14.72 -9.15
N ILE A 4 -11.08 -14.96 -8.28
CA ILE A 4 -11.76 -13.89 -7.53
C ILE A 4 -10.76 -13.23 -6.57
N THR A 5 -9.98 -14.00 -5.79
CA THR A 5 -8.99 -13.43 -4.87
C THR A 5 -7.91 -12.65 -5.61
N ARG A 6 -7.37 -13.19 -6.72
CA ARG A 6 -6.39 -12.46 -7.57
C ARG A 6 -6.99 -11.17 -8.13
N GLY A 7 -8.24 -11.24 -8.57
CA GLY A 7 -8.98 -10.11 -9.08
C GLY A 7 -9.23 -9.02 -8.04
N LEU A 8 -9.58 -9.38 -6.80
CA LEU A 8 -9.72 -8.42 -5.70
C LEU A 8 -8.40 -7.72 -5.39
N ILE A 9 -7.28 -8.46 -5.35
CA ILE A 9 -5.94 -7.89 -5.15
C ILE A 9 -5.59 -6.94 -6.29
N ALA A 10 -5.81 -7.36 -7.54
CA ALA A 10 -5.52 -6.54 -8.70
C ALA A 10 -6.39 -5.27 -8.77
N GLY A 11 -7.69 -5.41 -8.48
CA GLY A 11 -8.62 -4.29 -8.41
C GLY A 11 -8.23 -3.29 -7.32
N ALA A 12 -7.85 -3.77 -6.13
CA ALA A 12 -7.36 -2.91 -5.06
C ALA A 12 -6.09 -2.15 -5.46
N ALA A 13 -5.11 -2.83 -6.08
CA ALA A 13 -3.91 -2.19 -6.61
C ALA A 13 -4.23 -1.14 -7.68
N GLY A 14 -5.17 -1.46 -8.59
CA GLY A 14 -5.69 -0.54 -9.59
C GLY A 14 -6.30 0.71 -8.96
N THR A 15 -7.20 0.55 -7.98
CA THR A 15 -7.86 1.66 -7.29
C THR A 15 -6.84 2.57 -6.60
N VAL A 16 -5.84 2.02 -5.92
CA VAL A 16 -4.77 2.82 -5.29
C VAL A 16 -4.03 3.66 -6.33
N VAL A 17 -3.66 3.06 -7.47
CA VAL A 17 -2.95 3.76 -8.55
C VAL A 17 -3.83 4.84 -9.18
N LEU A 18 -5.11 4.53 -9.46
CA LEU A 18 -6.08 5.49 -9.99
C LEU A 18 -6.18 6.70 -9.05
N THR A 19 -6.44 6.46 -7.76
CA THR A 19 -6.56 7.50 -6.75
C THR A 19 -5.28 8.33 -6.63
N ALA A 20 -4.10 7.71 -6.67
CA ALA A 20 -2.83 8.43 -6.64
C ALA A 20 -2.65 9.36 -7.84
N VAL A 21 -2.98 8.90 -9.05
CA VAL A 21 -2.93 9.72 -10.27
C VAL A 21 -3.93 10.87 -10.19
N THR A 22 -5.15 10.61 -9.72
CA THR A 22 -6.18 11.66 -9.52
C THR A 22 -5.71 12.74 -8.53
N TYR A 23 -5.11 12.37 -7.40
CA TYR A 23 -4.62 13.35 -6.44
C TYR A 23 -3.35 14.07 -6.90
N LEU A 24 -2.45 13.40 -7.62
CA LEU A 24 -1.30 14.04 -8.23
C LEU A 24 -1.75 15.12 -9.22
N ASP A 25 -2.75 14.80 -10.03
CA ASP A 25 -3.36 15.71 -10.97
C ASP A 25 -3.97 16.95 -10.28
N MET A 26 -4.71 16.75 -9.18
CA MET A 26 -5.21 17.84 -8.35
C MET A 26 -4.08 18.70 -7.75
N ALA A 27 -3.01 18.08 -7.27
CA ALA A 27 -1.88 18.78 -6.67
C ALA A 27 -1.08 19.61 -7.70
N VAL A 28 -0.92 19.10 -8.92
CA VAL A 28 -0.17 19.78 -9.99
C VAL A 28 -1.00 20.88 -10.66
N ARG A 29 -2.27 20.61 -10.98
CA ARG A 29 -3.14 21.58 -11.67
C ARG A 29 -3.91 22.51 -10.73
N GLY A 30 -3.95 22.22 -9.42
CA GLY A 30 -4.72 23.00 -8.45
C GLY A 30 -6.24 22.94 -8.65
N ARG A 31 -6.74 21.94 -9.38
CA ARG A 31 -8.18 21.81 -9.66
C ARG A 31 -8.93 21.20 -8.46
N PRO A 32 -10.22 21.50 -8.28
CA PRO A 32 -11.03 20.87 -7.24
C PRO A 32 -11.25 19.37 -7.50
N ALA A 33 -11.65 18.64 -6.45
CA ALA A 33 -12.14 17.28 -6.57
C ALA A 33 -13.44 17.24 -7.41
N SER A 34 -13.70 16.12 -8.08
CA SER A 34 -14.91 15.96 -8.89
C SER A 34 -16.14 15.70 -8.01
N SER A 35 -17.25 16.38 -8.30
CA SER A 35 -18.55 16.13 -7.66
C SER A 35 -19.32 14.96 -8.29
N VAL A 36 -18.94 14.53 -9.50
CA VAL A 36 -19.67 13.55 -10.32
C VAL A 36 -20.03 12.27 -9.54
N PRO A 37 -19.14 11.66 -8.72
CA PRO A 37 -19.50 10.49 -7.93
C PRO A 37 -20.59 10.77 -6.88
N ALA A 38 -20.51 11.90 -6.19
CA ALA A 38 -21.51 12.30 -5.17
C ALA A 38 -22.86 12.69 -5.81
N ASP A 39 -22.82 13.33 -6.98
CA ASP A 39 -24.01 13.64 -7.77
C ASP A 39 -24.69 12.36 -8.29
N THR A 40 -23.89 11.37 -8.69
CA THR A 40 -24.40 10.04 -9.08
C THR A 40 -25.09 9.35 -7.91
N VAL A 41 -24.49 9.36 -6.72
CA VAL A 41 -25.12 8.84 -5.50
C VAL A 41 -26.42 9.58 -5.19
N THR A 42 -26.44 10.90 -5.39
CA THR A 42 -27.65 11.72 -5.19
C THR A 42 -28.75 11.34 -6.17
N ARG A 43 -28.43 11.10 -7.45
CA ARG A 43 -29.40 10.63 -8.45
C ARG A 43 -29.94 9.23 -8.13
N LEU A 44 -29.10 8.33 -7.65
CA LEU A 44 -29.50 6.93 -7.40
C LEU A 44 -30.22 6.73 -6.07
N LEU A 45 -29.78 7.43 -5.02
CA LEU A 45 -30.26 7.21 -3.66
C LEU A 45 -31.19 8.34 -3.17
N GLY A 46 -31.11 9.54 -3.73
CA GLY A 46 -32.01 10.65 -3.41
C GLY A 46 -32.25 10.84 -1.90
N ALA A 47 -33.51 10.89 -1.50
CA ALA A 47 -33.95 11.03 -0.10
C ALA A 47 -33.70 9.79 0.79
N ARG A 48 -33.13 8.70 0.26
CA ARG A 48 -32.82 7.48 1.04
C ARG A 48 -31.60 7.65 1.93
N LEU A 49 -30.74 8.64 1.67
CA LEU A 49 -29.63 8.97 2.56
C LEU A 49 -30.13 9.87 3.70
N PRO A 50 -30.07 9.43 4.96
CA PRO A 50 -30.53 10.24 6.08
C PRO A 50 -29.63 11.47 6.28
N GLY A 51 -30.13 12.48 7.01
CA GLY A 51 -29.38 13.67 7.41
C GLY A 51 -29.69 14.91 6.58
N SER A 52 -29.10 16.05 6.97
CA SER A 52 -29.27 17.35 6.31
C SER A 52 -27.96 18.15 6.34
N GLY A 53 -27.87 19.16 5.46
CA GLY A 53 -26.69 20.03 5.31
C GLY A 53 -25.40 19.23 5.17
N ALA A 54 -24.36 19.66 5.88
CA ALA A 54 -23.03 19.02 5.87
C ALA A 54 -23.06 17.52 6.21
N THR A 55 -24.00 17.04 7.03
CA THR A 55 -24.10 15.60 7.36
C THR A 55 -24.51 14.79 6.14
N LEU A 56 -25.45 15.32 5.33
CA LEU A 56 -25.89 14.65 4.11
C LEU A 56 -24.79 14.65 3.06
N ASP A 57 -24.06 15.77 2.92
CA ASP A 57 -22.98 15.90 1.95
C ASP A 57 -21.81 14.94 2.28
N ASN A 58 -21.39 14.86 3.54
CA ASN A 58 -20.40 13.89 3.99
C ASN A 58 -20.84 12.43 3.73
N ARG A 59 -22.14 12.13 3.87
CA ARG A 59 -22.68 10.79 3.57
C ARG A 59 -22.66 10.49 2.08
N ARG A 60 -23.02 11.46 1.23
CA ARG A 60 -22.95 11.32 -0.23
C ARG A 60 -21.52 11.04 -0.68
N GLU A 61 -20.57 11.82 -0.18
CA GLU A 61 -19.15 11.65 -0.48
C GLU A 61 -18.64 10.28 0.00
N GLY A 62 -18.95 9.88 1.24
CA GLY A 62 -18.57 8.58 1.77
C GLY A 62 -19.14 7.39 0.98
N VAL A 63 -20.42 7.45 0.62
CA VAL A 63 -21.06 6.40 -0.21
C VAL A 63 -20.46 6.38 -1.61
N ALA A 64 -20.18 7.54 -2.19
CA ALA A 64 -19.54 7.63 -3.50
C ALA A 64 -18.13 7.01 -3.49
N ALA A 65 -17.34 7.28 -2.45
CA ALA A 65 -16.02 6.68 -2.28
C ALA A 65 -16.11 5.14 -2.13
N LEU A 66 -17.05 4.63 -1.33
CA LEU A 66 -17.28 3.18 -1.19
C LEU A 66 -17.71 2.53 -2.50
N ALA A 67 -18.58 3.19 -3.26
CA ALA A 67 -19.00 2.72 -4.59
C ALA A 67 -17.81 2.67 -5.56
N GLY A 68 -16.95 3.70 -5.57
CA GLY A 68 -15.72 3.72 -6.38
C GLY A 68 -14.76 2.58 -6.05
N ILE A 69 -14.56 2.29 -4.76
CA ILE A 69 -13.78 1.12 -4.31
C ILE A 69 -14.43 -0.18 -4.82
N GLY A 70 -15.75 -0.31 -4.66
CA GLY A 70 -16.50 -1.47 -5.14
C GLY A 70 -16.36 -1.70 -6.64
N VAL A 71 -16.43 -0.63 -7.45
CA VAL A 71 -16.22 -0.69 -8.91
C VAL A 71 -14.81 -1.14 -9.23
N GLY A 72 -13.78 -0.57 -8.59
CA GLY A 72 -12.38 -0.96 -8.83
C GLY A 72 -12.10 -2.43 -8.48
N LEU A 73 -12.62 -2.91 -7.34
CA LEU A 73 -12.55 -4.33 -6.96
C LEU A 73 -13.28 -5.22 -7.97
N GLY A 74 -14.49 -4.83 -8.38
CA GLY A 74 -15.30 -5.54 -9.35
C GLY A 74 -14.62 -5.64 -10.72
N ALA A 75 -14.02 -4.55 -11.21
CA ALA A 75 -13.27 -4.51 -12.46
C ALA A 75 -12.04 -5.44 -12.43
N GLY A 76 -11.32 -5.47 -11.30
CA GLY A 76 -10.22 -6.42 -11.10
C GLY A 76 -10.68 -7.88 -11.13
N VAL A 77 -11.80 -8.19 -10.47
CA VAL A 77 -12.43 -9.53 -10.52
C VAL A 77 -12.86 -9.89 -11.93
N ALA A 78 -13.54 -8.98 -12.64
CA ALA A 78 -13.95 -9.20 -14.02
C ALA A 78 -12.75 -9.49 -14.93
N ALA A 79 -11.68 -8.69 -14.84
CA ALA A 79 -10.46 -8.92 -15.60
C ALA A 79 -9.82 -10.29 -15.30
N ALA A 80 -9.78 -10.71 -14.03
CA ALA A 80 -9.27 -12.02 -13.63
C ALA A 80 -10.13 -13.19 -14.15
N LEU A 81 -11.46 -13.02 -14.18
CA LEU A 81 -12.38 -14.02 -14.73
C LEU A 81 -12.24 -14.14 -16.25
N VAL A 82 -12.12 -13.02 -16.97
CA VAL A 82 -11.86 -13.01 -18.42
C VAL A 82 -10.55 -13.74 -18.74
N ARG A 83 -9.49 -13.52 -17.94
CA ARG A 83 -8.21 -14.26 -18.04
C ARG A 83 -8.38 -15.75 -17.77
N ALA A 84 -9.16 -16.11 -16.75
CA ALA A 84 -9.45 -17.51 -16.45
C ALA A 84 -10.24 -18.22 -17.57
N ALA A 85 -11.03 -17.47 -18.34
CA ALA A 85 -11.73 -17.96 -19.52
C ALA A 85 -10.84 -18.07 -20.78
N GLY A 86 -9.54 -17.77 -20.67
CA GLY A 86 -8.56 -17.90 -21.76
C GLY A 86 -8.25 -16.60 -22.51
N PHE A 87 -8.96 -15.51 -22.24
CA PHE A 87 -8.74 -14.22 -22.90
C PHE A 87 -7.88 -13.30 -22.04
N ARG A 88 -6.75 -12.82 -22.54
CA ARG A 88 -5.83 -11.96 -21.79
C ARG A 88 -5.91 -10.50 -22.26
N PRO A 89 -6.83 -9.68 -21.72
CA PRO A 89 -6.93 -8.28 -22.13
C PRO A 89 -5.67 -7.50 -21.74
N GLY A 90 -5.22 -6.64 -22.66
CA GLY A 90 -4.13 -5.72 -22.41
C GLY A 90 -4.53 -4.60 -21.42
N PRO A 91 -3.55 -3.86 -20.88
CA PRO A 91 -3.79 -2.82 -19.88
C PRO A 91 -4.73 -1.72 -20.38
N VAL A 92 -4.60 -1.29 -21.63
CA VAL A 92 -5.48 -0.28 -22.25
C VAL A 92 -6.92 -0.76 -22.31
N ALA A 93 -7.15 -2.02 -22.71
CA ALA A 93 -8.49 -2.59 -22.79
C ALA A 93 -9.16 -2.66 -21.41
N ILE A 94 -8.41 -3.02 -20.36
CA ILE A 94 -8.93 -3.04 -18.98
C ILE A 94 -9.30 -1.63 -18.53
N GLY A 95 -8.42 -0.65 -18.75
CA GLY A 95 -8.66 0.75 -18.39
C GLY A 95 -9.88 1.32 -19.11
N ALA A 96 -9.93 1.18 -20.43
CA ALA A 96 -11.03 1.68 -21.26
C ALA A 96 -12.38 1.00 -20.91
N ALA A 97 -12.38 -0.31 -20.65
CA ALA A 97 -13.59 -1.02 -20.24
C ALA A 97 -14.08 -0.54 -18.86
N THR A 98 -13.16 -0.26 -17.93
CA THR A 98 -13.51 0.25 -16.58
C THR A 98 -14.09 1.66 -16.67
N MET A 99 -13.45 2.53 -17.45
CA MET A 99 -13.91 3.90 -17.74
C MET A 99 -15.30 3.90 -18.37
N ALA A 100 -15.50 3.10 -19.42
CA ALA A 100 -16.82 2.98 -20.05
C ALA A 100 -17.88 2.44 -19.08
N ALA A 101 -17.51 1.50 -18.19
CA ALA A 101 -18.42 0.94 -17.20
C ALA A 101 -18.84 1.94 -16.11
N THR A 102 -18.05 2.98 -15.85
CA THR A 102 -18.42 4.08 -14.94
C THR A 102 -19.16 5.19 -15.67
N ASP A 103 -18.67 5.61 -16.82
CA ASP A 103 -19.11 6.85 -17.46
C ASP A 103 -20.43 6.68 -18.20
N VAL A 104 -20.66 5.52 -18.85
CA VAL A 104 -21.90 5.28 -19.59
C VAL A 104 -23.12 5.33 -18.66
N PRO A 105 -23.12 4.67 -17.49
CA PRO A 105 -24.20 4.84 -16.52
C PRO A 105 -24.36 6.29 -16.03
N MET A 106 -23.26 6.98 -15.72
CA MET A 106 -23.32 8.38 -15.22
C MET A 106 -23.87 9.34 -16.28
N ALA A 107 -23.49 9.13 -17.55
CA ALA A 107 -24.00 9.90 -18.67
C ALA A 107 -25.49 9.65 -18.91
N ARG A 108 -25.94 8.39 -18.84
CA ARG A 108 -27.36 8.04 -18.94
C ARG A 108 -28.20 8.58 -17.79
N LEU A 109 -27.62 8.73 -16.61
CA LEU A 109 -28.26 9.37 -15.46
C LEU A 109 -28.30 10.91 -15.57
N GLY A 110 -27.70 11.48 -16.62
CA GLY A 110 -27.62 12.93 -16.82
C GLY A 110 -26.79 13.63 -15.74
N VAL A 111 -25.79 12.92 -15.17
CA VAL A 111 -24.85 13.49 -14.19
C VAL A 111 -23.69 14.18 -14.92
N THR A 112 -23.29 13.65 -16.06
CA THR A 112 -22.21 14.15 -16.91
C THR A 112 -22.56 13.95 -18.38
N ASP A 113 -21.90 14.66 -19.29
CA ASP A 113 -22.02 14.42 -20.73
C ASP A 113 -20.62 14.47 -21.38
N PRO A 114 -20.07 13.32 -21.81
CA PRO A 114 -18.74 13.26 -22.45
C PRO A 114 -18.62 14.09 -23.73
N ARG A 115 -19.74 14.50 -24.34
CA ARG A 115 -19.77 15.35 -25.54
C ARG A 115 -19.42 16.80 -25.22
N ASP A 116 -19.64 17.22 -23.97
CA ASP A 116 -19.37 18.59 -23.51
C ASP A 116 -18.01 18.70 -22.81
N TRP A 117 -17.27 17.58 -22.67
CA TRP A 117 -15.99 17.54 -21.98
C TRP A 117 -14.91 18.29 -22.74
N THR A 118 -14.17 19.13 -22.02
CA THR A 118 -12.94 19.72 -22.55
C THR A 118 -11.85 18.66 -22.70
N ALA A 119 -10.78 18.96 -23.45
CA ALA A 119 -9.61 18.08 -23.51
C ALA A 119 -8.98 17.83 -22.13
N ALA A 120 -9.10 18.81 -21.22
CA ALA A 120 -8.60 18.70 -19.86
C ALA A 120 -9.45 17.76 -19.00
N ASP A 121 -10.77 17.69 -19.25
CA ASP A 121 -11.69 16.76 -18.59
C ASP A 121 -11.45 15.33 -19.09
N TRP A 122 -11.32 15.16 -20.40
CA TRP A 122 -10.92 13.90 -21.01
C TRP A 122 -9.59 13.38 -20.45
N ALA A 123 -8.58 14.24 -20.33
CA ALA A 123 -7.30 13.85 -19.75
C ALA A 123 -7.41 13.50 -18.26
N ALA A 124 -8.21 14.25 -17.50
CA ALA A 124 -8.45 14.02 -16.07
C ALA A 124 -9.10 12.65 -15.82
N ASP A 125 -9.84 12.13 -16.80
CA ASP A 125 -10.55 10.86 -16.68
C ASP A 125 -9.79 9.68 -17.31
N VAL A 126 -9.29 9.84 -18.54
CA VAL A 126 -8.58 8.76 -19.26
C VAL A 126 -7.28 8.36 -18.56
N LEU A 127 -6.48 9.33 -18.06
CA LEU A 127 -5.17 9.02 -17.51
C LEU A 127 -5.24 8.15 -16.25
N PRO A 128 -6.08 8.45 -15.23
CA PRO A 128 -6.27 7.56 -14.09
C PRO A 128 -6.78 6.17 -14.49
N HIS A 129 -7.68 6.05 -15.47
CA HIS A 129 -8.21 4.76 -15.93
C HIS A 129 -7.19 3.92 -16.69
N LEU A 130 -6.32 4.54 -17.50
CA LEU A 130 -5.20 3.82 -18.12
C LEU A 130 -4.18 3.35 -17.07
N ALA A 131 -3.90 4.17 -16.05
CA ALA A 131 -3.03 3.80 -14.95
C ALA A 131 -3.63 2.65 -14.12
N PHE A 132 -4.95 2.68 -13.86
CA PHE A 132 -5.71 1.58 -13.28
C PHE A 132 -5.54 0.29 -14.09
N GLY A 133 -5.80 0.35 -15.40
CA GLY A 133 -5.68 -0.80 -16.29
C GLY A 133 -4.28 -1.41 -16.32
N ALA A 134 -3.24 -0.56 -16.32
CA ALA A 134 -1.85 -0.98 -16.23
C ALA A 134 -1.54 -1.69 -14.90
N ALA A 135 -2.02 -1.16 -13.77
CA ALA A 135 -1.83 -1.74 -12.46
C ALA A 135 -2.57 -3.07 -12.28
N VAL A 136 -3.81 -3.17 -12.75
CA VAL A 136 -4.58 -4.42 -12.75
C VAL A 136 -3.89 -5.47 -13.61
N HIS A 137 -3.54 -5.13 -14.86
CA HIS A 137 -2.85 -6.04 -15.77
C HIS A 137 -1.52 -6.54 -15.18
N GLY A 138 -0.67 -5.63 -14.70
CA GLY A 138 0.63 -5.97 -14.12
C GLY A 138 0.50 -6.85 -12.88
N THR A 139 -0.48 -6.56 -12.02
CA THR A 139 -0.75 -7.39 -10.82
C THR A 139 -1.21 -8.79 -11.21
N LEU A 140 -2.17 -8.90 -12.12
CA LEU A 140 -2.69 -10.20 -12.56
C LEU A 140 -1.62 -11.03 -13.29
N THR A 141 -0.76 -10.42 -14.10
CA THR A 141 0.36 -11.13 -14.74
C THR A 141 1.30 -11.70 -13.70
N ARG A 142 1.74 -10.90 -12.71
CA ARG A 142 2.60 -11.39 -11.63
C ARG A 142 1.97 -12.49 -10.76
N LEU A 143 0.67 -12.40 -10.50
CA LEU A 143 -0.03 -13.41 -9.70
C LEU A 143 -0.26 -14.73 -10.44
N ASP A 144 -0.29 -14.69 -11.78
CA ASP A 144 -0.36 -15.89 -12.61
C ASP A 144 1.00 -16.58 -12.73
N ASP A 145 2.09 -15.80 -12.75
CA ASP A 145 3.47 -16.28 -12.84
C ASP A 145 4.04 -16.77 -11.49
N ASP A 146 3.30 -16.56 -10.39
CA ASP A 146 3.76 -16.86 -9.04
C ASP A 146 3.82 -18.40 -8.83
N PRO A 147 5.02 -18.99 -8.64
CA PRO A 147 5.13 -20.42 -8.39
C PRO A 147 4.44 -20.78 -7.06
N PRO A 148 4.04 -22.05 -6.87
CA PRO A 148 3.47 -22.51 -5.62
C PRO A 148 4.38 -22.14 -4.43
N ARG A 149 3.82 -21.42 -3.45
CA ARG A 149 4.56 -20.99 -2.25
C ARG A 149 4.27 -21.89 -1.05
N ASP A 150 5.32 -22.21 -0.32
CA ASP A 150 5.27 -23.02 0.89
C ASP A 150 4.58 -22.29 2.05
N ARG A 151 4.13 -23.07 3.06
CA ARG A 151 3.64 -22.48 4.31
C ARG A 151 4.80 -21.80 5.05
N PRO A 152 4.58 -20.62 5.65
CA PRO A 152 5.64 -19.92 6.37
C PRO A 152 6.07 -20.73 7.60
N ARG A 153 7.38 -20.95 7.74
CA ARG A 153 7.96 -21.57 8.95
C ARG A 153 7.92 -20.57 10.12
N ALA A 154 7.87 -21.06 11.35
CA ALA A 154 7.84 -20.22 12.56
C ALA A 154 8.98 -19.18 12.59
N GLY A 155 10.19 -19.57 12.14
CA GLY A 155 11.32 -18.65 12.04
C GLY A 155 11.08 -17.47 11.10
N LEU A 156 10.37 -17.66 9.98
CA LEU A 156 10.01 -16.56 9.08
C LEU A 156 9.01 -15.61 9.76
N VAL A 157 8.00 -16.15 10.44
CA VAL A 157 7.01 -15.35 11.15
C VAL A 157 7.68 -14.52 12.24
N LEU A 158 8.58 -15.12 13.03
CA LEU A 158 9.35 -14.41 14.05
C LEU A 158 10.22 -13.29 13.46
N ARG A 159 10.92 -13.57 12.35
CA ARG A 159 11.70 -12.56 11.63
C ARG A 159 10.81 -11.43 11.09
N SER A 160 9.60 -11.74 10.63
CA SER A 160 8.62 -10.73 10.22
C SER A 160 8.14 -9.85 11.36
N VAL A 161 7.85 -10.43 12.55
CA VAL A 161 7.54 -9.63 13.74
C VAL A 161 8.71 -8.71 14.10
N LEU A 162 9.93 -9.25 14.13
CA LEU A 162 11.13 -8.50 14.51
C LEU A 162 11.45 -7.37 13.52
N LEU A 163 11.34 -7.65 12.22
CA LEU A 163 11.49 -6.63 11.17
C LEU A 163 10.37 -5.59 11.24
N GLY A 164 9.14 -6.04 11.50
CA GLY A 164 8.00 -5.18 11.78
C GLY A 164 8.31 -4.24 12.92
N TRP A 165 8.74 -4.75 14.07
CA TRP A 165 9.10 -3.96 15.24
C TRP A 165 10.17 -2.90 14.92
N ALA A 166 11.20 -3.28 14.16
CA ALA A 166 12.21 -2.33 13.67
C ALA A 166 11.58 -1.25 12.76
N ALA A 167 10.67 -1.63 11.85
CA ALA A 167 9.91 -0.70 11.01
C ALA A 167 9.01 0.25 11.83
N GLY A 168 8.51 -0.24 12.97
CA GLY A 168 7.79 0.53 13.98
C GLY A 168 8.63 1.65 14.58
N ALA A 169 9.90 1.39 14.89
CA ALA A 169 10.84 2.42 15.31
C ALA A 169 11.26 3.34 14.15
N ARG A 170 11.59 2.77 12.97
CA ARG A 170 12.04 3.49 11.77
C ARG A 170 11.40 2.94 10.50
N SER A 171 10.55 3.73 9.87
CA SER A 171 9.67 3.27 8.79
C SER A 171 10.45 2.84 7.54
N SER A 172 11.65 3.36 7.28
CA SER A 172 12.51 2.91 6.18
C SER A 172 13.02 1.48 6.35
N LEU A 173 13.15 0.96 7.58
CA LEU A 173 13.76 -0.35 7.84
C LEU A 173 12.95 -1.52 7.29
N GLY A 174 11.63 -1.41 7.23
CA GLY A 174 10.75 -2.45 6.68
C GLY A 174 11.13 -2.82 5.24
N PRO A 175 11.07 -1.89 4.26
CA PRO A 175 11.51 -2.16 2.90
C PRO A 175 13.04 -2.24 2.75
N ALA A 176 13.81 -1.40 3.47
CA ALA A 176 15.25 -1.31 3.26
C ALA A 176 16.02 -2.52 3.80
N GLY A 177 15.64 -3.05 4.97
CA GLY A 177 16.33 -4.18 5.61
C GLY A 177 16.46 -5.40 4.70
N PRO A 178 15.33 -5.91 4.15
CA PRO A 178 15.37 -6.90 3.09
C PRO A 178 16.19 -6.36 1.92
N THR A 179 15.80 -5.25 1.28
CA THR A 179 16.45 -4.78 0.04
C THR A 179 17.98 -4.70 0.11
N ILE A 180 18.56 -4.22 1.20
CA ILE A 180 20.02 -4.13 1.41
C ILE A 180 20.69 -5.51 1.53
N THR A 181 20.01 -6.47 2.16
CA THR A 181 20.53 -7.84 2.43
C THR A 181 20.20 -8.85 1.34
N GLY A 182 19.42 -8.45 0.32
CA GLY A 182 19.03 -9.32 -0.80
C GLY A 182 19.94 -9.24 -2.00
N ASP A 183 19.62 -10.07 -2.98
CA ASP A 183 20.25 -10.07 -4.29
C ASP A 183 19.60 -9.01 -5.21
N HIS A 184 19.98 -7.75 -4.99
CA HIS A 184 19.54 -6.61 -5.79
C HIS A 184 20.75 -5.86 -6.36
N ARG A 185 20.53 -5.11 -7.45
CA ARG A 185 21.58 -4.28 -8.07
C ARG A 185 22.23 -3.34 -7.02
N PRO A 186 23.55 -3.10 -7.07
CA PRO A 186 24.25 -2.27 -6.09
C PRO A 186 23.63 -0.89 -5.88
N ALA A 187 23.18 -0.24 -6.96
CA ALA A 187 22.52 1.07 -6.89
C ALA A 187 21.20 1.04 -6.08
N VAL A 188 20.42 -0.05 -6.18
CA VAL A 188 19.17 -0.21 -5.43
C VAL A 188 19.46 -0.40 -3.94
N ARG A 189 20.49 -1.19 -3.62
CA ARG A 189 20.96 -1.39 -2.24
C ARG A 189 21.48 -0.10 -1.63
N ALA A 190 22.26 0.67 -2.39
CA ALA A 190 22.77 1.98 -1.99
C ALA A 190 21.63 2.98 -1.75
N GLY A 191 20.64 3.04 -2.65
CA GLY A 191 19.46 3.88 -2.48
C GLY A 191 18.65 3.54 -1.22
N ALA A 192 18.46 2.25 -0.94
CA ALA A 192 17.81 1.80 0.29
C ALA A 192 18.61 2.17 1.56
N ALA A 193 19.94 2.04 1.53
CA ALA A 193 20.79 2.45 2.65
C ALA A 193 20.77 3.96 2.88
N LEU A 194 20.77 4.75 1.80
CA LEU A 194 20.64 6.21 1.85
C LEU A 194 19.28 6.64 2.41
N ALA A 195 18.20 5.93 2.09
CA ALA A 195 16.88 6.21 2.65
C ALA A 195 16.85 6.00 4.18
N VAL A 196 17.50 4.94 4.68
CA VAL A 196 17.64 4.71 6.13
C VAL A 196 18.48 5.80 6.77
N ALA A 197 19.63 6.14 6.19
CA ALA A 197 20.50 7.21 6.69
C ALA A 197 19.77 8.56 6.71
N GLY A 198 19.01 8.87 5.66
CA GLY A 198 18.19 10.07 5.56
C GLY A 198 17.13 10.16 6.65
N GLU A 199 16.40 9.07 6.94
CA GLU A 199 15.41 9.05 8.02
C GLU A 199 16.07 9.23 9.41
N VAL A 200 17.24 8.64 9.64
CA VAL A 200 18.00 8.80 10.91
C VAL A 200 18.48 10.25 11.10
N VAL A 201 18.96 10.89 10.04
CA VAL A 201 19.41 12.29 10.09
C VAL A 201 18.21 13.23 10.25
N ALA A 202 17.13 13.02 9.50
CA ALA A 202 15.93 13.85 9.56
C ALA A 202 15.26 13.82 10.94
N ASP A 203 15.29 12.69 11.65
CA ASP A 203 14.75 12.56 13.02
C ASP A 203 15.53 13.39 14.07
N LYS A 204 16.73 13.88 13.76
CA LYS A 204 17.50 14.77 14.65
C LYS A 204 17.22 16.25 14.38
N LEU A 205 16.43 16.58 13.35
CA LEU A 205 16.10 17.96 13.01
C LEU A 205 14.87 18.44 13.82
N PRO A 206 14.78 19.74 14.18
CA PRO A 206 13.70 20.29 15.02
C PRO A 206 12.28 20.21 14.42
N VAL A 207 12.13 19.70 13.20
CA VAL A 207 10.90 19.74 12.37
C VAL A 207 10.26 18.35 12.20
N ALA A 208 10.73 17.32 12.92
CA ALA A 208 10.19 15.98 12.79
C ALA A 208 8.76 15.88 13.37
N PRO A 209 7.73 15.50 12.58
CA PRO A 209 6.37 15.33 13.10
C PRO A 209 6.27 14.18 14.11
N SER A 210 5.30 14.28 15.03
CA SER A 210 4.98 13.24 16.01
C SER A 210 4.69 11.87 15.35
N ARG A 211 5.25 10.80 15.91
CA ARG A 211 5.23 9.43 15.35
C ARG A 211 3.83 8.77 15.34
N LEU A 212 2.89 9.33 16.09
CA LEU A 212 1.51 8.83 16.21
C LEU A 212 0.46 9.81 15.67
N GLU A 213 0.80 11.07 15.46
CA GLU A 213 -0.10 12.03 14.83
C GLU A 213 -0.05 11.92 13.29
N HIS A 214 -1.12 12.35 12.62
CA HIS A 214 -1.20 12.43 11.15
C HIS A 214 -1.01 11.10 10.39
N GLY A 215 -1.42 9.96 10.95
CA GLY A 215 -1.42 8.67 10.25
C GLY A 215 -0.07 7.93 10.25
N GLY A 216 0.91 8.36 11.05
CA GLY A 216 2.23 7.71 11.16
C GLY A 216 2.18 6.21 11.53
N ALA A 217 1.17 5.78 12.31
CA ALA A 217 0.95 4.37 12.64
C ALA A 217 0.62 3.52 11.40
N PHE A 218 -0.17 4.05 10.45
CA PHE A 218 -0.50 3.36 9.20
C PHE A 218 0.72 3.22 8.29
N VAL A 219 1.55 4.27 8.19
CA VAL A 219 2.81 4.23 7.43
C VAL A 219 3.74 3.14 7.98
N ARG A 220 3.85 3.04 9.30
CA ARG A 220 4.69 2.04 9.97
C ARG A 220 4.15 0.63 9.81
N ALA A 221 2.85 0.43 10.01
CA ALA A 221 2.19 -0.85 9.75
C ALA A 221 2.37 -1.29 8.30
N GLY A 222 2.18 -0.38 7.34
CA GLY A 222 2.42 -0.61 5.92
C GLY A 222 3.87 -0.99 5.63
N SER A 223 4.83 -0.29 6.23
CA SER A 223 6.25 -0.65 6.12
C SER A 223 6.56 -2.06 6.65
N GLY A 224 5.99 -2.43 7.80
CA GLY A 224 6.10 -3.78 8.36
C GLY A 224 5.54 -4.85 7.43
N VAL A 225 4.38 -4.58 6.80
CA VAL A 225 3.77 -5.45 5.77
C VAL A 225 4.69 -5.62 4.57
N ILE A 226 5.25 -4.51 4.05
CA ILE A 226 6.16 -4.53 2.89
C ILE A 226 7.40 -5.38 3.22
N GLY A 227 8.05 -5.11 4.36
CA GLY A 227 9.25 -5.84 4.77
C GLY A 227 9.01 -7.33 4.94
N ALA A 228 7.93 -7.71 5.62
CA ALA A 228 7.57 -9.12 5.81
C ALA A 228 7.20 -9.83 4.49
N THR A 229 6.57 -9.11 3.55
CA THR A 229 6.28 -9.63 2.21
C THR A 229 7.55 -9.89 1.42
N LEU A 230 8.55 -8.98 1.50
CA LEU A 230 9.86 -9.18 0.88
C LEU A 230 10.62 -10.36 1.49
N LEU A 231 10.58 -10.54 2.82
CA LEU A 231 11.15 -11.74 3.47
C LEU A 231 10.45 -13.03 3.03
N SER A 232 9.13 -12.99 2.88
CA SER A 232 8.34 -14.15 2.43
C SER A 232 8.67 -14.54 0.99
N ALA A 233 8.87 -13.54 0.11
CA ALA A 233 9.30 -13.78 -1.26
C ALA A 233 10.67 -14.48 -1.31
N ARG A 234 11.63 -14.07 -0.47
CA ARG A 234 12.95 -14.74 -0.38
C ARG A 234 12.89 -16.16 0.12
N ALA A 235 11.95 -16.43 1.02
CA ALA A 235 11.75 -17.75 1.60
C ALA A 235 10.86 -18.65 0.73
N GLY A 236 10.36 -18.18 -0.42
CA GLY A 236 9.40 -18.91 -1.25
C GLY A 236 8.08 -19.21 -0.52
N ALA A 237 7.71 -18.40 0.48
CA ALA A 237 6.62 -18.67 1.41
C ALA A 237 5.41 -17.75 1.19
N ARG A 238 4.23 -18.24 1.57
CA ARG A 238 2.98 -17.46 1.51
C ARG A 238 3.07 -16.23 2.43
N PRO A 239 2.78 -15.02 1.93
CA PRO A 239 3.10 -13.79 2.65
C PRO A 239 2.07 -13.39 3.70
N PHE A 240 0.85 -13.94 3.69
CA PHE A 240 -0.26 -13.44 4.52
C PHE A 240 0.06 -13.43 6.03
N VAL A 241 0.44 -14.58 6.60
CA VAL A 241 0.77 -14.68 8.03
C VAL A 241 2.00 -13.82 8.39
N PRO A 242 3.13 -13.90 7.65
CA PRO A 242 4.25 -12.98 7.82
C PRO A 242 3.86 -11.49 7.74
N ALA A 243 3.04 -11.09 6.78
CA ALA A 243 2.61 -9.71 6.57
C ALA A 243 1.81 -9.18 7.76
N VAL A 244 0.83 -9.95 8.24
CA VAL A 244 0.07 -9.61 9.46
C VAL A 244 1.00 -9.52 10.67
N ALA A 245 1.91 -10.48 10.81
CA ALA A 245 2.90 -10.49 11.89
C ALA A 245 3.84 -9.27 11.83
N GLY A 246 4.26 -8.85 10.63
CA GLY A 246 5.06 -7.65 10.40
C GLY A 246 4.29 -6.37 10.71
N ALA A 247 3.01 -6.28 10.35
CA ALA A 247 2.16 -5.15 10.72
C ALA A 247 2.01 -5.03 12.25
N ALA A 248 1.71 -6.16 12.92
CA ALA A 248 1.58 -6.21 14.37
C ALA A 248 2.90 -5.85 15.07
N GLY A 249 4.02 -6.37 14.58
CA GLY A 249 5.36 -5.98 15.04
C GLY A 249 5.59 -4.48 14.91
N ALA A 250 5.24 -3.87 13.77
CA ALA A 250 5.42 -2.45 13.53
C ALA A 250 4.59 -1.56 14.46
N LEU A 251 3.34 -1.94 14.74
CA LEU A 251 2.54 -1.25 15.75
C LEU A 251 3.19 -1.39 17.13
N ALA A 252 3.61 -2.60 17.53
CA ALA A 252 4.29 -2.81 18.80
C ALA A 252 5.58 -2.00 18.94
N GLY A 253 6.38 -1.90 17.87
CA GLY A 253 7.59 -1.08 17.84
C GLY A 253 7.30 0.41 17.94
N ALA A 254 6.25 0.89 17.26
CA ALA A 254 5.84 2.30 17.33
C ALA A 254 5.40 2.70 18.75
N TYR A 255 4.50 1.92 19.38
CA TYR A 255 4.05 2.17 20.74
C TYR A 255 5.17 1.96 21.78
N GLY A 256 6.03 0.95 21.57
CA GLY A 256 7.19 0.69 22.42
C GLY A 256 8.21 1.83 22.38
N GLY A 257 8.45 2.42 21.20
CA GLY A 257 9.31 3.59 21.04
C GLY A 257 8.76 4.81 21.79
N VAL A 258 7.45 5.05 21.73
CA VAL A 258 6.80 6.12 22.52
C VAL A 258 6.97 5.87 24.02
N ALA A 259 6.66 4.67 24.50
CA ALA A 259 6.82 4.31 25.91
C ALA A 259 8.28 4.46 26.38
N TRP A 260 9.25 4.04 25.56
CA TRP A 260 10.68 4.23 25.82
C TRP A 260 11.04 5.70 25.96
N ARG A 261 10.61 6.56 25.03
CA ARG A 261 10.90 8.00 25.07
C ARG A 261 10.24 8.69 26.26
N THR A 262 9.01 8.33 26.60
CA THR A 262 8.34 8.85 27.79
C THR A 262 9.03 8.42 29.07
N TRP A 263 9.48 7.16 29.16
CA TRP A 263 10.23 6.68 30.32
C TRP A 263 11.61 7.34 30.43
N ALA A 264 12.31 7.49 29.31
CA ALA A 264 13.65 8.07 29.26
C ALA A 264 13.67 9.59 29.51
N ALA A 265 12.55 10.28 29.26
CA ALA A 265 12.40 11.71 29.50
C ALA A 265 12.78 12.07 30.94
N GLY A 266 13.71 13.01 31.08
CA GLY A 266 14.24 13.47 32.37
C GLY A 266 15.17 12.48 33.09
N ARG A 267 15.41 11.28 32.55
CA ARG A 267 16.37 10.29 33.09
C ARG A 267 17.69 10.29 32.34
N VAL A 268 17.63 10.45 31.02
CA VAL A 268 18.80 10.53 30.13
C VAL A 268 18.61 11.67 29.12
N PRO A 269 19.68 12.27 28.60
CA PRO A 269 19.60 13.20 27.48
C PRO A 269 18.84 12.58 26.29
N ASP A 270 17.94 13.36 25.67
CA ASP A 270 17.05 12.88 24.60
C ASP A 270 17.80 12.25 23.42
N TRP A 271 18.98 12.78 23.09
CA TRP A 271 19.82 12.25 22.00
C TRP A 271 20.38 10.86 22.32
N GLN A 272 20.66 10.55 23.60
CA GLN A 272 21.13 9.23 24.03
C GLN A 272 20.00 8.20 23.97
N ALA A 273 18.81 8.58 24.46
CA ALA A 273 17.61 7.75 24.34
C ALA A 273 17.30 7.44 22.86
N ALA A 274 17.47 8.43 21.99
CA ALA A 274 17.30 8.26 20.55
C ALA A 274 18.32 7.32 19.92
N LEU A 275 19.59 7.48 20.27
CA LEU A 275 20.68 6.65 19.74
C LEU A 275 20.56 5.19 20.19
N ALA A 276 20.16 4.95 21.44
CA ALA A 276 19.89 3.61 21.94
C ALA A 276 18.73 2.94 21.18
N GLU A 277 17.65 3.68 20.96
CA GLU A 277 16.50 3.20 20.17
C GLU A 277 16.91 2.84 18.74
N ASP A 278 17.67 3.73 18.07
CA ASP A 278 18.18 3.53 16.71
C ASP A 278 19.07 2.27 16.63
N ALA A 279 19.95 2.08 17.61
CA ALA A 279 20.83 0.90 17.67
C ALA A 279 20.03 -0.41 17.79
N VAL A 280 19.00 -0.43 18.65
CA VAL A 280 18.14 -1.60 18.82
C VAL A 280 17.33 -1.88 17.55
N ALA A 281 16.76 -0.84 16.92
CA ALA A 281 15.99 -0.97 15.69
C ALA A 281 16.84 -1.51 14.52
N LEU A 282 18.03 -0.95 14.32
CA LEU A 282 18.98 -1.40 13.28
C LEU A 282 19.43 -2.84 13.52
N THR A 283 19.70 -3.20 14.78
CA THR A 283 20.09 -4.57 15.14
C THR A 283 18.96 -5.55 14.90
N ALA A 284 17.73 -5.22 15.30
CA ALA A 284 16.54 -6.03 15.06
C ALA A 284 16.31 -6.26 13.56
N ALA A 285 16.41 -5.21 12.74
CA ALA A 285 16.28 -5.31 11.29
C ALA A 285 17.39 -6.21 10.68
N ALA A 286 18.64 -6.05 11.12
CA ALA A 286 19.76 -6.85 10.65
C ALA A 286 19.56 -8.34 11.01
N VAL A 287 19.21 -8.65 12.25
CA VAL A 287 18.92 -10.01 12.73
C VAL A 287 17.77 -10.63 11.93
N ALA A 288 16.70 -9.86 11.68
CA ALA A 288 15.55 -10.33 10.92
C ALA A 288 15.87 -10.58 9.44
N CYS A 289 16.86 -9.90 8.86
CA CYS A 289 17.13 -9.95 7.42
C CYS A 289 18.33 -10.83 7.05
N LEU A 290 19.28 -11.05 7.96
CA LEU A 290 20.45 -11.88 7.69
C LEU A 290 20.11 -13.38 7.64
N PRO A 291 20.77 -14.17 6.78
CA PRO A 291 20.45 -15.59 6.55
C PRO A 291 20.71 -16.52 7.74
N ARG A 292 21.38 -16.06 8.81
CA ARG A 292 21.88 -16.92 9.91
C ARG A 292 20.88 -17.19 11.04
N PHE A 293 19.75 -16.50 11.12
CA PHE A 293 18.75 -16.77 12.14
C PHE A 293 17.74 -17.84 11.69
N GLY A 294 17.85 -19.05 12.27
CA GLY A 294 16.86 -20.12 12.14
C GLY A 294 17.05 -21.10 10.96
N ALA A 295 18.22 -21.14 10.33
CA ALA A 295 18.57 -22.20 9.39
C ALA A 295 19.07 -23.44 10.16
N PRO A 296 18.37 -24.59 10.15
CA PRO A 296 18.99 -25.84 10.57
C PRO A 296 20.17 -26.11 9.62
N GLY A 297 21.31 -26.49 10.20
CA GLY A 297 22.60 -26.59 9.52
C GLY A 297 22.52 -27.20 8.13
N VAL A 298 22.81 -26.39 7.12
CA VAL A 298 23.12 -26.87 5.78
C VAL A 298 24.53 -27.46 5.87
N ARG A 299 24.60 -28.79 5.83
CA ARG A 299 25.86 -29.52 5.63
C ARG A 299 26.52 -28.97 4.37
N GLN A 300 27.79 -28.59 4.51
CA GLN A 300 28.69 -28.47 3.37
C GLN A 300 28.69 -29.82 2.65
N VAL A 301 28.26 -29.81 1.40
CA VAL A 301 28.66 -30.85 0.45
C VAL A 301 29.88 -30.28 -0.27
N GLN A 302 30.92 -31.11 -0.27
CA GLN A 302 32.29 -30.84 -0.70
C GLN A 302 32.39 -30.34 -2.15
#